data_AF-A0A7V6H338-F1
#
_entry.id   AF-A0A7V6H338-F1
#
_cell.length_a   1.000
_cell.length_b   1.000
_cell.length_c   1.000
_cell.angle_alpha   90.00
_cell.angle_beta   90.00
_cell.angle_gamma   90.00
#
_symmetry.space_group_name_H-M   'P 1'
#
loop_
_entity.id
_entity.type
_entity.pdbx_description
1 polymer ?
#
loop_
_entity_poly.entity_id
_entity_poly.type
_entity_poly.pdbx_seq_one_letter_code
_entity_poly.pdbx_strand_id
1 'polypeptide(L)' 'EKQIMDLLHEEKEMNLNLISTATGIPIPRLSAILLEMEFKGLIKSMPGGMYRML' A
#
# COMPACT_ATOMS: atom_id res chain seq x y z
N GLU A 1 -7.97 2.56 4.27
CA GLU A 1 -8.02 2.28 2.82
C GLU A 1 -7.88 3.54 1.96
N LYS A 2 -8.81 4.52 2.00
CA LYS A 2 -8.74 5.73 1.14
C LYS A 2 -7.39 6.46 1.17
N GLN A 3 -6.86 6.76 2.36
CA GLN A 3 -5.60 7.48 2.49
C GLN A 3 -4.38 6.73 1.87
N ILE A 4 -4.40 5.40 1.90
CA ILE A 4 -3.35 4.56 1.28
C ILE A 4 -3.51 4.58 -0.24
N MET A 5 -4.76 4.52 -0.73
CA MET A 5 -5.05 4.67 -2.17
C MET A 5 -4.63 6.02 -2.70
N ASP A 6 -4.98 7.11 -2.02
CA ASP A 6 -4.67 8.46 -2.46
C ASP A 6 -3.15 8.65 -2.55
N LEU A 7 -2.41 8.17 -1.54
CA LEU A 7 -0.95 8.14 -1.54
C LEU A 7 -0.36 7.30 -2.68
N LEU A 8 -0.87 6.09 -2.92
CA LEU A 8 -0.43 5.23 -4.02
C LEU A 8 -0.80 5.79 -5.41
N HIS A 9 -1.89 6.54 -5.49
CA HIS A 9 -2.36 7.19 -6.70
C HIS A 9 -1.47 8.39 -7.08
N GLU A 10 -1.00 9.16 -6.09
CA GLU A 10 -0.07 10.27 -6.33
C GLU A 10 1.35 9.78 -6.67
N GLU A 11 1.88 8.85 -5.89
CA GLU A 11 3.27 8.37 -6.05
C GLU A 11 3.45 7.31 -7.15
N LYS A 12 2.35 6.73 -7.67
CA LYS A 12 2.28 5.57 -8.60
C LYS A 12 2.83 4.26 -8.03
N GLU A 13 3.92 4.30 -7.28
CA GLU A 13 4.57 3.16 -6.64
C GLU A 13 5.20 3.60 -5.32
N MET A 14 5.03 2.80 -4.27
CA MET A 14 5.54 3.15 -2.95
C MET A 14 5.91 1.91 -2.14
N ASN A 15 6.94 2.03 -1.30
CA ASN A 15 7.34 0.95 -0.42
C ASN A 15 6.43 0.85 0.81
N LEU A 16 6.20 -0.37 1.30
CA LEU A 16 5.47 -0.66 2.54
C LEU A 16 5.90 0.22 3.72
N ASN A 17 7.21 0.44 3.87
CA ASN A 17 7.79 1.24 4.94
C ASN A 17 7.39 2.72 4.82
N LEU A 18 7.34 3.25 3.60
CA LEU A 18 6.96 4.64 3.35
C LEU A 18 5.47 4.84 3.61
N ILE A 19 4.63 3.90 3.15
CA ILE A 19 3.19 3.92 3.43
C ILE A 19 2.96 3.85 4.96
N SER A 20 3.69 2.98 5.66
CA SER A 20 3.62 2.87 7.13
C SER A 20 4.00 4.16 7.81
N THR A 21 5.04 4.84 7.33
CA THR A 21 5.52 6.12 7.87
C THR A 21 4.52 7.24 7.58
N ALA A 22 4.00 7.33 6.36
CA ALA A 22 3.06 8.37 5.93
C ALA A 22 1.68 8.25 6.59
N THR A 23 1.23 7.02 6.84
CA THR A 23 -0.08 6.74 7.47
C THR A 23 0.00 6.59 8.99
N GLY A 24 1.20 6.39 9.54
CA GLY A 24 1.40 6.04 10.95
C GLY A 24 0.89 4.63 11.31
N ILE A 25 0.51 3.81 10.33
CA ILE A 25 -0.02 2.46 10.56
C ILE A 25 1.16 1.49 10.69
N PRO A 26 1.22 0.67 11.75
CA PRO A 26 2.25 -0.35 11.88
C PRO A 26 2.24 -1.34 10.71
N ILE A 27 3.43 -1.71 10.23
CA ILE A 27 3.63 -2.62 9.09
C ILE A 27 2.74 -3.88 9.15
N PRO A 28 2.59 -4.61 10.27
CA PRO A 28 1.78 -5.83 10.29
C PRO A 28 0.30 -5.58 9.95
N ARG A 29 -0.26 -4.48 10.47
CA ARG A 29 -1.64 -4.07 10.17
C ARG A 29 -1.75 -3.55 8.74
N LEU A 30 -0.75 -2.80 8.30
CA LEU A 30 -0.71 -2.25 6.96
C LEU A 30 -0.66 -3.36 5.90
N SER A 31 0.19 -4.38 6.09
CA SER A 31 0.25 -5.54 5.19
C SER A 31 -1.08 -6.26 5.07
N ALA A 32 -1.83 -6.42 6.17
CA ALA A 32 -3.17 -7.02 6.12
C ALA A 32 -4.14 -6.18 5.26
N ILE A 33 -4.13 -4.86 5.44
CA ILE A 33 -4.98 -3.93 4.66
C ILE A 33 -4.58 -3.94 3.18
N LEU A 34 -3.28 -3.87 2.88
CA LEU A 34 -2.76 -3.91 1.51
C LEU A 34 -3.09 -5.25 0.83
N LEU A 35 -2.98 -6.36 1.55
CA LEU A 35 -3.35 -7.68 1.05
C LEU A 35 -4.85 -7.76 0.73
N GLU A 36 -5.73 -7.24 1.58
CA GLU A 36 -7.17 -7.14 1.28
C GLU A 36 -7.43 -6.29 0.03
N MET A 37 -6.72 -5.18 -0.13
CA MET A 37 -6.83 -4.31 -1.31
C MET A 37 -6.30 -4.99 -2.59
N GLU A 38 -5.27 -5.81 -2.46
CA GLU A 38 -4.75 -6.66 -3.54
C GLU A 38 -5.74 -7.74 -3.94
N PHE A 39 -6.40 -8.40 -2.98
CA PHE A 39 -7.50 -9.35 -3.26
C PHE A 39 -8.70 -8.68 -3.93
N LYS A 40 -8.97 -7.41 -3.63
CA LYS A 40 -9.99 -6.60 -4.32
C LYS A 40 -9.55 -6.15 -5.72
N GLY A 41 -8.31 -6.41 -6.12
CA GLY A 41 -7.75 -6.03 -7.43
C GLY A 41 -7.44 -4.54 -7.57
N LEU A 42 -7.24 -3.83 -6.45
CA LEU A 42 -7.04 -2.38 -6.45
C LEU A 42 -5.56 -1.97 -6.46
N ILE A 43 -4.71 -2.81 -5.87
CA ILE A 43 -3.26 -2.61 -5.83
C ILE A 43 -2.55 -3.91 -6.19
N LYS A 44 -1.27 -3.82 -6.52
CA LYS A 44 -0.41 -4.94 -6.83
C LYS A 44 0.86 -4.87 -6.01
N SER A 45 1.20 -5.96 -5.33
CA SER A 45 2.50 -6.11 -4.69
C SER A 45 3.57 -6.44 -5.73
N MET A 46 4.71 -5.77 -5.61
CA MET A 46 5.89 -5.93 -6.46
C MET A 46 7.05 -6.48 -5.62
N PRO A 47 7.96 -7.27 -6.23
CA PRO A 47 9.17 -7.72 -5.56
C PRO A 47 9.96 -6.53 -4.98
N GLY A 48 10.49 -6.69 -3.77
CA GLY A 48 11.17 -5.62 -3.05
C GLY A 48 10.30 -4.84 -2.05
N GLY A 49 9.07 -5.30 -1.79
CA GLY A 49 8.17 -4.68 -0.81
C GLY A 49 7.54 -3.37 -1.31
N MET A 50 7.44 -3.24 -2.63
CA MET A 50 6.82 -2.10 -3.29
C MET A 50 5.38 -2.45 -3.64
N TYR A 51 4.51 -1.45 -3.55
CA TYR A 51 3.10 -1.55 -3.88
C TYR A 51 2.79 -0.51 -4.92
N ARG A 52 1.98 -0.90 -5.90
CA ARG A 52 1.56 -0.05 -7.00
C ARG A 52 0.05 -0.11 -7.13
N MET A 53 -0.57 1.02 -7.48
CA MET A 53 -1.99 1.04 -7.86
C MET A 53 -2.20 0.40 -9.24
N LEU A 54 -3.26 -0.40 -9.36
CA LEU A 54 -3.69 -1.01 -10.63
C LEU A 54 -4.54 -0.05 -11.47
#